data_AF-A0A4P1RR64-F1
#
_entry.id   AF-A0A4P1RR64-F1
#
_cell.length_a   1.000
_cell.length_b   1.000
_cell.length_c   1.000
_cell.angle_alpha   90.00
_cell.angle_beta   90.00
_cell.angle_gamma   90.00
#
_symmetry.space_group_name_H-M   'P 1'
#
loop_
_entity.id
_entity.type
_entity.pdbx_description
1 polymer ?
#
loop_
_entity_poly.entity_id
_entity_poly.type
_entity_poly.pdbx_seq_one_letter_code
_entity_poly.pdbx_strand_id
1 'polypeptide(L)'
;MDSETALELVKHGVTLLFLDVPQYTLVGVDTQVFSVGPIFKGIKMIPPGPHFVYYSSSSREGREFSPIIGFFIDVGPSEVIVRKWDQQEERLVKVSEEEEERYTLAVKNLEFDRQLGPYNLANYEEWKRLSNFISKSIIKRLEPIGGEISVVCENNVVRNTPKTSMEEALDKQLNIDNSATSFHESQTKGCYYTTIPRVVKCKGVSVQELTSLNLDKTQLLETLLAKDYGGSENSLLGELQFSFVAFLMGQSLQAFFQWKSLVSLLFGCTEAPFHTRTQLFTKFIKVIYYQLKYGLQKDRMDETGPSLFDDSWLSADSFLHHLFKDFFSLVQDGSVVDGDLLSWTRKFKELLESNLGWEFQQSSVVDGIYFEENDEFAPVVEILGDEAQAI
;
A
#
# COMPACT_ATOMS: atom_id res chain seq x y z
N MET A 1 -24.25 -20.09 -7.06
CA MET A 1 -25.03 -18.95 -7.57
C MET A 1 -25.95 -19.48 -8.65
N ASP A 2 -27.23 -19.13 -8.63
CA ASP A 2 -28.18 -19.51 -9.67
C ASP A 2 -28.02 -18.63 -10.93
N SER A 3 -28.66 -19.03 -12.03
CA SER A 3 -28.49 -18.39 -13.33
C SER A 3 -29.09 -16.98 -13.42
N GLU A 4 -30.13 -16.69 -12.64
CA GLU A 4 -30.81 -15.39 -12.67
C GLU A 4 -29.96 -14.34 -11.95
N THR A 5 -29.49 -14.67 -10.75
CA THR A 5 -28.53 -13.86 -9.99
C THR A 5 -27.25 -13.60 -10.79
N ALA A 6 -26.72 -14.63 -11.47
CA ALA A 6 -25.54 -14.46 -12.30
C ALA A 6 -25.79 -13.48 -13.46
N LEU A 7 -26.94 -13.56 -14.13
CA LEU A 7 -27.28 -12.65 -15.22
C LEU A 7 -27.46 -11.20 -14.73
N GLU A 8 -28.06 -11.00 -13.56
CA GLU A 8 -28.15 -9.67 -12.93
C GLU A 8 -26.77 -9.09 -12.64
N LEU A 9 -25.85 -9.90 -12.10
CA LEU A 9 -24.48 -9.47 -11.83
C LEU A 9 -23.70 -9.14 -13.12
N VAL A 10 -23.93 -9.85 -14.22
CA VAL A 10 -23.34 -9.46 -15.53
C VAL A 10 -23.89 -8.12 -16.00
N LYS A 11 -25.19 -7.87 -15.83
CA LYS A 11 -25.84 -6.64 -16.31
C LYS A 11 -25.51 -5.41 -15.46
N HIS A 12 -25.41 -5.58 -14.15
CA HIS A 12 -25.24 -4.49 -13.19
C HIS A 12 -23.80 -4.33 -12.70
N GLY A 13 -23.00 -5.39 -12.78
CA GLY A 13 -21.59 -5.35 -12.49
C GLY A 13 -20.80 -4.62 -13.58
N VAL A 14 -19.61 -4.19 -13.20
CA VAL A 14 -18.62 -3.60 -14.08
C VAL A 14 -17.93 -4.70 -14.87
N THR A 15 -17.53 -4.37 -16.09
CA THR A 15 -16.71 -5.25 -16.94
C THR A 15 -15.41 -4.56 -17.33
N LEU A 16 -14.30 -5.27 -17.15
CA LEU A 16 -13.01 -4.93 -17.73
C LEU A 16 -12.82 -5.77 -18.98
N LEU A 17 -12.70 -5.12 -20.14
CA LEU A 17 -12.41 -5.76 -21.41
C LEU A 17 -10.96 -5.45 -21.80
N PHE A 18 -10.14 -6.50 -21.89
CA PHE A 18 -8.76 -6.43 -22.32
C PHE A 18 -8.60 -7.07 -23.70
N LEU A 19 -8.16 -6.27 -24.67
CA LEU A 19 -7.97 -6.68 -26.05
C LEU A 19 -6.51 -7.00 -26.32
N ASP A 20 -6.26 -8.09 -27.04
CA ASP A 20 -4.96 -8.49 -27.57
C ASP A 20 -3.86 -8.72 -26.51
N VAL A 21 -4.25 -9.00 -25.27
CA VAL A 21 -3.29 -9.33 -24.19
C VAL A 21 -2.62 -10.66 -24.50
N PRO A 22 -1.27 -10.73 -24.48
CA PRO A 22 -0.53 -11.96 -24.73
C PRO A 22 -0.92 -13.08 -23.76
N GLN A 23 -0.86 -14.32 -24.25
CA GLN A 23 -1.03 -15.49 -23.39
C GLN A 23 0.09 -15.52 -22.34
N TYR A 24 -0.24 -16.04 -21.16
CA TYR A 24 0.62 -16.18 -19.98
C TYR A 24 0.92 -14.88 -19.21
N THR A 25 0.58 -13.71 -19.76
CA THR A 25 0.56 -12.45 -19.00
C THR A 25 -0.25 -12.65 -17.72
N LEU A 26 0.29 -12.21 -16.59
CA LEU A 26 -0.46 -12.17 -15.35
C LEU A 26 -1.30 -10.91 -15.34
N VAL A 27 -2.59 -11.05 -15.07
CA VAL A 27 -3.53 -9.94 -14.90
C VAL A 27 -4.18 -10.09 -13.54
N GLY A 28 -4.13 -9.04 -12.75
CA GLY A 28 -4.76 -8.95 -11.45
C GLY A 28 -5.81 -7.86 -11.36
N VAL A 29 -6.84 -8.15 -10.57
CA VAL A 29 -7.85 -7.18 -10.13
C VAL A 29 -8.02 -7.37 -8.64
N ASP A 30 -7.72 -6.32 -7.88
CA ASP A 30 -7.72 -6.31 -6.42
C ASP A 30 -6.82 -7.42 -5.85
N THR A 31 -7.37 -8.32 -5.03
CA THR A 31 -6.63 -9.42 -4.41
C THR A 31 -6.60 -10.69 -5.26
N GLN A 32 -6.94 -10.61 -6.55
CA GLN A 32 -7.10 -11.77 -7.44
C GLN A 32 -6.14 -11.64 -8.62
N VAL A 33 -5.40 -12.71 -8.92
CA VAL A 33 -4.47 -12.79 -10.06
C VAL A 33 -4.83 -13.97 -10.95
N PHE A 34 -4.72 -13.77 -12.25
CA PHE A 34 -5.04 -14.76 -13.27
C PHE A 34 -3.93 -14.79 -14.33
N SER A 35 -3.63 -15.97 -14.86
CA SER A 35 -2.81 -16.09 -16.06
C SER A 35 -3.70 -16.04 -17.30
N VAL A 36 -3.36 -15.18 -18.26
CA VAL A 36 -4.13 -14.98 -19.49
C VAL A 36 -4.10 -16.25 -20.34
N GLY A 37 -5.27 -16.83 -20.59
CA GLY A 37 -5.45 -17.98 -21.47
C GLY A 37 -5.73 -17.58 -22.94
N PRO A 38 -5.80 -18.55 -23.87
CA PRO A 38 -5.89 -18.29 -25.32
C PRO A 38 -7.10 -17.46 -25.78
N ILE A 39 -8.20 -17.48 -25.01
CA ILE A 39 -9.45 -16.79 -25.34
C ILE A 39 -9.85 -15.74 -24.31
N PHE A 40 -9.03 -15.51 -23.29
CA PHE A 40 -9.35 -14.59 -22.21
C PHE A 40 -9.38 -13.15 -22.73
N LYS A 41 -10.43 -12.40 -22.38
CA LYS A 41 -10.58 -10.99 -22.75
C LYS A 41 -10.95 -10.09 -21.57
N GLY A 42 -10.78 -10.56 -20.33
CA GLY A 42 -11.01 -9.76 -19.14
C GLY A 42 -12.04 -10.34 -18.18
N ILE A 43 -12.63 -9.48 -17.36
CA ILE A 43 -13.36 -9.86 -16.14
C ILE A 43 -14.71 -9.13 -16.10
N LYS A 44 -15.77 -9.85 -15.72
CA LYS A 44 -17.14 -9.35 -15.55
C LYS A 44 -17.64 -9.53 -14.12
N MET A 45 -18.80 -8.95 -13.81
CA MET A 45 -19.45 -9.00 -12.49
C MET A 45 -18.65 -8.28 -11.38
N ILE A 46 -17.79 -7.33 -11.75
CA ILE A 46 -17.00 -6.57 -10.78
C ILE A 46 -17.96 -5.62 -10.04
N PRO A 47 -18.00 -5.61 -8.70
CA PRO A 47 -18.84 -4.66 -7.97
C PRO A 47 -18.48 -3.20 -8.29
N PRO A 48 -19.39 -2.24 -8.20
CA PRO A 48 -19.05 -0.83 -8.35
C PRO A 48 -18.15 -0.33 -7.21
N GLY A 49 -17.28 0.65 -7.51
CA GLY A 49 -16.37 1.27 -6.55
C GLY A 49 -14.93 1.35 -7.03
N PRO A 50 -13.97 1.59 -6.11
CA PRO A 50 -12.56 1.61 -6.43
C PRO A 50 -12.03 0.18 -6.62
N HIS A 51 -11.22 -0.01 -7.65
CA HIS A 51 -10.50 -1.26 -7.93
C HIS A 51 -9.06 -0.96 -8.34
N PHE A 52 -8.17 -1.91 -8.11
CA PHE A 52 -6.79 -1.84 -8.59
C PHE A 52 -6.56 -2.91 -9.64
N VAL A 53 -6.28 -2.49 -10.87
CA VAL A 53 -5.98 -3.40 -11.99
C VAL A 53 -4.49 -3.38 -12.20
N TYR A 54 -3.88 -4.55 -12.32
CA TYR A 54 -2.45 -4.66 -12.53
C TYR A 54 -2.12 -5.83 -13.43
N TYR A 55 -0.95 -5.80 -14.04
CA TYR A 55 -0.49 -6.87 -14.90
C TYR A 55 1.03 -6.93 -14.94
N SER A 56 1.53 -8.10 -15.35
CA SER A 56 2.94 -8.34 -15.62
C SER A 56 3.04 -9.17 -16.89
N SER A 57 3.70 -8.61 -17.90
CA SER A 57 3.95 -9.29 -19.17
C SER A 57 4.87 -10.47 -18.93
N SER A 58 4.66 -11.57 -19.64
CA SER A 58 5.50 -12.76 -19.52
C SER A 58 6.33 -13.01 -20.76
N SER A 59 7.47 -13.70 -20.59
CA SER A 59 8.17 -14.31 -21.72
C SER A 59 7.26 -15.27 -22.48
N ARG A 60 7.60 -15.60 -23.74
CA ARG A 60 6.78 -16.48 -24.60
C ARG A 60 6.51 -17.86 -24.00
N GLU A 61 7.37 -18.31 -23.09
CA GLU A 61 7.26 -19.59 -22.38
C GLU A 61 6.51 -19.48 -21.04
N GLY A 62 6.12 -18.28 -20.62
CA GLY A 62 5.41 -18.04 -19.35
C GLY A 62 6.27 -18.25 -18.11
N ARG A 63 7.59 -18.09 -18.22
CA ARG A 63 8.54 -18.39 -17.12
C ARG A 63 9.13 -17.16 -16.44
N GLU A 64 9.23 -16.07 -17.18
CA GLU A 64 9.83 -14.81 -16.72
C GLU A 64 8.78 -13.72 -16.86
N PHE A 65 8.79 -12.77 -15.93
CA PHE A 65 7.75 -11.76 -15.76
C PHE A 65 8.37 -10.37 -15.71
N SER A 66 7.76 -9.41 -16.40
CA SER A 66 8.15 -8.00 -16.36
C SER A 66 7.80 -7.37 -15.00
N PRO A 67 8.39 -6.22 -14.66
CA PRO A 67 7.88 -5.42 -13.55
C PRO A 67 6.36 -5.20 -13.67
N ILE A 68 5.67 -5.18 -12.53
CA ILE A 68 4.22 -4.96 -12.50
C ILE A 68 3.92 -3.52 -12.93
N ILE A 69 2.88 -3.39 -13.75
CA ILE A 69 2.22 -2.12 -14.05
C ILE A 69 0.80 -2.20 -13.51
N GLY A 70 0.38 -1.24 -12.71
CA GLY A 70 -0.97 -1.17 -12.18
C GLY A 70 -1.57 0.22 -12.25
N PHE A 71 -2.89 0.31 -12.16
CA PHE A 71 -3.62 1.56 -12.15
C PHE A 71 -4.93 1.39 -11.36
N PHE A 72 -5.37 2.48 -10.76
CA PHE A 72 -6.67 2.52 -10.09
C PHE A 72 -7.77 2.84 -11.09
N ILE A 73 -8.94 2.27 -10.84
CA ILE A 73 -10.20 2.66 -11.48
C ILE A 73 -11.24 2.96 -10.39
N ASP A 74 -12.14 3.88 -10.69
CA ASP A 74 -13.33 4.18 -9.87
C ASP A 74 -14.54 4.12 -10.80
N VAL A 75 -15.29 3.02 -10.68
CA VAL A 75 -16.27 2.59 -11.68
C VAL A 75 -17.68 2.54 -11.10
N GLY A 76 -18.63 3.07 -11.88
CA GLY A 76 -20.06 3.04 -11.58
C GLY A 76 -20.75 1.75 -12.03
N PRO A 77 -22.02 1.54 -11.64
CA PRO A 77 -22.80 0.37 -12.08
C PRO A 77 -22.88 0.24 -13.60
N SER A 78 -22.78 -1.00 -14.10
CA SER A 78 -22.87 -1.33 -15.54
C SER A 78 -21.85 -0.63 -16.45
N GLU A 79 -20.79 -0.05 -15.89
CA GLU A 79 -19.70 0.53 -16.69
C GLU A 79 -18.84 -0.56 -17.33
N VAL A 80 -18.29 -0.26 -18.50
CA VAL A 80 -17.36 -1.11 -19.23
C VAL A 80 -16.09 -0.32 -19.47
N ILE A 81 -14.96 -0.82 -18.99
CA ILE A 81 -13.65 -0.21 -19.25
C ILE A 81 -12.93 -1.06 -20.28
N VAL A 82 -12.59 -0.43 -21.41
CA VAL A 82 -11.89 -1.11 -22.51
C VAL A 82 -10.42 -0.67 -22.52
N ARG A 83 -9.53 -1.66 -22.55
CA ARG A 83 -8.10 -1.44 -22.77
C ARG A 83 -7.59 -2.38 -23.84
N LYS A 84 -6.62 -1.92 -24.61
CA LYS A 84 -5.97 -2.71 -25.65
C LYS A 84 -4.48 -2.82 -25.34
N TRP A 85 -3.93 -4.00 -25.55
CA TRP A 85 -2.51 -4.23 -25.44
C TRP A 85 -1.77 -3.55 -26.60
N ASP A 86 -0.83 -2.67 -26.26
CA ASP A 86 0.16 -2.16 -27.18
C ASP A 86 1.37 -3.09 -27.17
N GLN A 87 1.66 -3.71 -28.32
CA GLN A 87 2.75 -4.68 -28.42
C GLN A 87 4.15 -4.04 -28.43
N GLN A 88 4.26 -2.77 -28.81
CA GLN A 88 5.55 -2.07 -28.83
C GLN A 88 5.92 -1.59 -27.42
N GLU A 89 4.95 -1.05 -26.71
CA GLU A 89 5.12 -0.50 -25.36
C GLU A 89 4.85 -1.53 -24.24
N GLU A 90 4.44 -2.75 -24.61
CA GLU A 90 4.07 -3.85 -23.69
C GLU A 90 3.13 -3.41 -22.55
N ARG A 91 2.09 -2.63 -22.89
CA ARG A 91 1.18 -2.03 -21.90
C ARG A 91 -0.28 -1.98 -22.35
N LEU A 92 -1.19 -1.83 -21.38
CA LEU A 92 -2.61 -1.63 -21.62
C LEU A 92 -2.94 -0.16 -21.84
N VAL A 93 -3.20 0.23 -23.10
CA VAL A 93 -3.57 1.60 -23.46
C VAL A 93 -5.08 1.78 -23.59
N LYS A 94 -5.53 3.03 -23.44
CA LYS A 94 -6.90 3.42 -23.78
C LYS A 94 -7.11 3.32 -25.29
N VAL A 95 -8.27 2.79 -25.69
CA VAL A 95 -8.70 2.80 -27.09
C VAL A 95 -9.32 4.18 -27.44
N SER A 96 -9.60 4.43 -28.72
CA SER A 96 -10.33 5.65 -29.10
C SER A 96 -11.77 5.60 -28.58
N GLU A 97 -12.40 6.77 -28.43
CA GLU A 97 -13.80 6.88 -27.97
C GLU A 97 -14.75 6.05 -28.84
N GLU A 98 -14.59 6.09 -30.16
CA GLU A 98 -15.40 5.29 -31.10
C GLU A 98 -15.24 3.77 -30.87
N GLU A 99 -14.02 3.30 -30.58
CA GLU A 99 -13.80 1.90 -30.27
C GLU A 99 -14.36 1.52 -28.91
N GLU A 100 -14.20 2.39 -27.90
CA GLU A 100 -14.73 2.17 -26.55
C GLU A 100 -16.25 2.04 -26.57
N GLU A 101 -16.96 2.91 -27.30
CA GLU A 101 -18.42 2.83 -27.48
C GLU A 101 -18.84 1.52 -28.15
N ARG A 102 -18.16 1.15 -29.25
CA ARG A 102 -18.46 -0.09 -29.99
C ARG A 102 -18.27 -1.34 -29.13
N TYR A 103 -17.15 -1.44 -28.43
CA TYR A 103 -16.86 -2.58 -27.56
C TYR A 103 -17.75 -2.60 -26.32
N THR A 104 -18.10 -1.45 -25.77
CA THR A 104 -19.07 -1.33 -24.67
C THR A 104 -20.43 -1.90 -25.08
N LEU A 105 -20.91 -1.56 -26.29
CA LEU A 105 -22.16 -2.10 -26.80
C LEU A 105 -22.09 -3.63 -26.98
N ALA A 106 -21.00 -4.14 -27.55
CA ALA A 106 -20.80 -5.58 -27.74
C ALA A 106 -20.74 -6.36 -26.40
N VAL A 107 -20.09 -5.80 -25.38
CA VAL A 107 -20.11 -6.37 -24.02
C VAL A 107 -21.52 -6.40 -23.45
N LYS A 108 -22.27 -5.30 -23.57
CA LYS A 108 -23.67 -5.21 -23.10
C LYS A 108 -24.61 -6.17 -23.85
N ASN A 109 -24.29 -6.49 -25.09
CA ASN A 109 -24.99 -7.50 -25.89
C ASN A 109 -24.51 -8.95 -25.62
N LEU A 110 -23.63 -9.16 -24.63
CA LEU A 110 -23.09 -10.46 -24.24
C LEU A 110 -22.24 -11.15 -25.31
N GLU A 111 -21.72 -10.41 -26.29
CA GLU A 111 -20.90 -10.96 -27.38
C GLU A 111 -19.56 -11.53 -26.89
N PHE A 112 -19.08 -11.05 -25.74
CA PHE A 112 -17.83 -11.47 -25.09
C PHE A 112 -18.03 -12.39 -23.88
N ASP A 113 -19.27 -12.84 -23.60
CA ASP A 113 -19.61 -13.49 -22.33
C ASP A 113 -18.76 -14.74 -22.03
N ARG A 114 -18.38 -15.50 -23.07
CA ARG A 114 -17.55 -16.71 -22.97
C ARG A 114 -16.06 -16.43 -22.75
N GLN A 115 -15.61 -15.22 -23.06
CA GLN A 115 -14.22 -14.78 -22.96
C GLN A 115 -13.94 -13.99 -21.68
N LEU A 116 -14.99 -13.63 -20.92
CA LEU A 116 -14.91 -12.86 -19.69
C LEU A 116 -15.03 -13.77 -18.47
N GLY A 117 -13.99 -13.78 -17.64
CA GLY A 117 -13.99 -14.49 -16.36
C GLY A 117 -14.88 -13.79 -15.32
N PRO A 118 -15.61 -14.53 -14.47
CA PRO A 118 -16.37 -13.91 -13.39
C PRO A 118 -15.42 -13.43 -12.28
N TYR A 119 -15.65 -12.22 -11.77
CA TYR A 119 -14.96 -11.73 -10.58
C TYR A 119 -15.33 -12.59 -9.36
N ASN A 120 -14.35 -13.04 -8.57
CA ASN A 120 -14.63 -13.83 -7.37
C ASN A 120 -15.19 -12.96 -6.25
N LEU A 121 -16.52 -12.89 -6.17
CA LEU A 121 -17.23 -12.13 -5.15
C LEU A 121 -16.95 -12.57 -3.72
N ALA A 122 -16.46 -13.80 -3.49
CA ALA A 122 -16.08 -14.25 -2.16
C ALA A 122 -14.90 -13.45 -1.57
N ASN A 123 -14.03 -12.92 -2.43
CA ASN A 123 -12.87 -12.12 -2.02
C ASN A 123 -13.18 -10.62 -1.96
N TYR A 124 -14.37 -10.18 -2.38
CA TYR A 124 -14.71 -8.75 -2.44
C TYR A 124 -14.75 -8.08 -1.05
N GLU A 125 -15.24 -8.77 -0.03
CA GLU A 125 -15.30 -8.23 1.34
C GLU A 125 -13.91 -7.96 1.92
N GLU A 126 -12.91 -8.74 1.50
CA GLU A 126 -11.51 -8.50 1.87
C GLU A 126 -10.97 -7.27 1.14
N TRP A 127 -11.17 -7.17 -0.18
CA TRP A 127 -10.82 -5.97 -0.94
C TRP A 127 -11.42 -4.70 -0.33
N LYS A 128 -12.71 -4.73 0.00
CA LYS A 128 -13.42 -3.59 0.60
C LYS A 128 -12.76 -3.13 1.89
N ARG A 129 -12.21 -4.02 2.72
CA ARG A 129 -11.48 -3.65 3.94
C ARG A 129 -10.14 -2.99 3.65
N LEU A 130 -9.52 -3.30 2.52
CA LEU A 130 -8.26 -2.71 2.07
C LEU A 130 -8.47 -1.37 1.34
N SER A 131 -9.67 -1.09 0.83
CA SER A 131 -9.94 0.05 -0.06
C SER A 131 -11.08 0.98 0.37
N ASN A 132 -11.74 0.77 1.51
CA ASN A 132 -12.95 1.53 1.91
C ASN A 132 -12.77 3.05 2.09
N PHE A 133 -11.54 3.57 2.22
CA PHE A 133 -11.25 5.00 2.25
C PHE A 133 -10.66 5.52 0.94
N ILE A 134 -10.34 4.64 -0.02
CA ILE A 134 -9.94 5.03 -1.37
C ILE A 134 -11.20 5.53 -2.08
N SER A 135 -11.18 6.80 -2.50
CA SER A 135 -12.28 7.42 -3.25
C SER A 135 -11.77 7.97 -4.57
N LYS A 136 -12.69 8.28 -5.48
CA LYS A 136 -12.37 8.95 -6.76
C LYS A 136 -11.47 10.18 -6.58
N SER A 137 -11.73 11.00 -5.56
CA SER A 137 -10.91 12.19 -5.26
C SER A 137 -9.50 11.84 -4.78
N ILE A 138 -9.35 10.73 -4.04
CA ILE A 138 -8.04 10.26 -3.60
C ILE A 138 -7.24 9.71 -4.78
N ILE A 139 -7.87 8.88 -5.62
CA ILE A 139 -7.25 8.35 -6.85
C ILE A 139 -6.76 9.50 -7.72
N LYS A 140 -7.64 10.44 -8.10
CA LYS A 140 -7.28 11.59 -8.95
C LYS A 140 -6.19 12.50 -8.37
N ARG A 141 -6.10 12.60 -7.05
CA ARG A 141 -5.11 13.44 -6.37
C ARG A 141 -3.73 12.79 -6.37
N LEU A 142 -3.68 11.46 -6.23
CA LEU A 142 -2.44 10.72 -6.00
C LEU A 142 -1.89 10.05 -7.26
N GLU A 143 -2.75 9.71 -8.23
CA GLU A 143 -2.34 8.97 -9.42
C GLU A 143 -1.27 9.74 -10.22
N PRO A 144 -0.24 9.04 -10.74
CA PRO A 144 0.77 9.66 -11.58
C PRO A 144 0.17 10.14 -12.91
N ILE A 145 0.90 10.99 -13.64
CA ILE A 145 0.48 11.37 -15.00
C ILE A 145 0.45 10.11 -15.87
N GLY A 146 -0.73 9.81 -16.43
CA GLY A 146 -0.99 8.57 -17.18
C GLY A 146 -1.68 7.48 -16.35
N GLY A 147 -1.68 7.60 -15.01
CA GLY A 147 -2.36 6.69 -14.09
C GLY A 147 -1.62 5.39 -13.78
N GLU A 148 -0.57 5.07 -14.54
CA GLU A 148 0.24 3.85 -14.41
C GLU A 148 1.24 3.98 -13.25
N ILE A 149 1.17 3.02 -12.33
CA ILE A 149 2.05 2.84 -11.18
C ILE A 149 2.91 1.61 -11.45
N SER A 150 4.22 1.81 -11.47
CA SER A 150 5.22 0.76 -11.64
C SER A 150 6.53 1.22 -11.03
N VAL A 151 7.35 0.29 -10.52
CA VAL A 151 8.71 0.56 -10.02
C VAL A 151 9.59 1.25 -11.07
N VAL A 152 9.34 1.00 -12.35
CA VAL A 152 10.09 1.59 -13.48
C VAL A 152 9.78 3.08 -13.66
N CYS A 153 8.57 3.51 -13.30
CA CYS A 153 8.10 4.89 -13.46
C CYS A 153 8.44 5.78 -12.26
N GLU A 154 9.11 5.25 -11.23
CA GLU A 154 9.39 5.98 -10.01
C GLU A 154 10.62 6.89 -10.13
N ASN A 155 10.51 8.08 -9.54
CA ASN A 155 11.62 9.03 -9.51
C ASN A 155 12.76 8.50 -8.62
N ASN A 156 13.99 8.61 -9.10
CA ASN A 156 15.24 8.32 -8.35
C ASN A 156 15.41 9.14 -7.04
N VAL A 157 14.55 10.12 -6.75
CA VAL A 157 14.67 11.01 -5.57
C VAL A 157 14.56 10.23 -4.26
N VAL A 158 13.77 9.14 -4.23
CA VAL A 158 13.62 8.26 -3.07
C VAL A 158 14.87 7.38 -2.85
N ARG A 159 15.73 7.22 -3.85
CA ARG A 159 16.98 6.43 -3.75
C ARG A 159 18.09 7.13 -2.96
N ASN A 160 17.99 8.45 -2.73
CA ASN A 160 19.05 9.25 -2.10
C ASN A 160 18.86 9.52 -0.60
N THR A 161 17.83 8.97 0.03
CA THR A 161 17.69 9.01 1.50
C THR A 161 18.47 7.85 2.15
N PRO A 162 19.00 8.02 3.38
CA PRO A 162 19.56 6.90 4.14
C PRO A 162 18.53 5.77 4.21
N LYS A 163 18.94 4.58 3.76
CA LYS A 163 18.14 3.36 3.77
C LYS A 163 18.62 2.46 4.91
N THR A 164 17.70 1.82 5.59
CA THR A 164 18.00 0.67 6.46
C THR A 164 18.42 -0.54 5.63
N SER A 165 19.07 -1.52 6.24
CA SER A 165 19.42 -2.80 5.59
C SER A 165 18.20 -3.48 4.95
N MET A 166 17.03 -3.39 5.60
CA MET A 166 15.76 -3.90 5.09
C MET A 166 15.27 -3.12 3.86
N GLU A 167 15.39 -1.79 3.88
CA GLU A 167 15.01 -0.94 2.73
C GLU A 167 15.95 -1.15 1.54
N GLU A 168 17.23 -1.43 1.79
CA GLU A 168 18.17 -1.84 0.75
C GLU A 168 17.85 -3.22 0.18
N ALA A 169 17.45 -4.18 1.02
CA ALA A 169 17.02 -5.51 0.58
C ALA A 169 15.75 -5.43 -0.27
N LEU A 170 14.76 -4.63 0.15
CA LEU A 170 13.54 -4.40 -0.60
C LEU A 170 13.82 -3.71 -1.94
N ASP A 171 14.67 -2.69 -1.94
CA ASP A 171 15.10 -2.01 -3.17
C ASP A 171 15.80 -2.99 -4.12
N LYS A 172 16.66 -3.89 -3.61
CA LYS A 172 17.28 -4.93 -4.44
C LYS A 172 16.26 -5.91 -4.99
N GLN A 173 15.29 -6.36 -4.17
CA GLN A 173 14.24 -7.30 -4.57
C GLN A 173 13.31 -6.73 -5.65
N LEU A 174 12.98 -5.44 -5.56
CA LEU A 174 12.11 -4.77 -6.51
C LEU A 174 12.86 -4.24 -7.76
N ASN A 175 14.19 -4.09 -7.69
CA ASN A 175 15.02 -3.63 -8.82
C ASN A 175 15.74 -4.77 -9.58
N ILE A 176 15.37 -6.04 -9.40
CA ILE A 176 16.04 -7.14 -10.10
C ILE A 176 15.85 -6.98 -11.62
N ASP A 177 16.98 -6.75 -12.32
CA ASP A 177 17.22 -6.72 -13.77
C ASP A 177 16.66 -5.56 -14.62
N ASN A 178 16.90 -4.31 -14.20
CA ASN A 178 16.78 -3.14 -15.09
C ASN A 178 17.96 -2.97 -16.09
N SER A 179 18.53 -4.07 -16.61
CA SER A 179 19.65 -4.02 -17.57
C SER A 179 19.22 -4.20 -19.02
N ALA A 180 18.02 -3.76 -19.43
CA ALA A 180 17.69 -3.64 -20.86
C ALA A 180 16.36 -2.93 -21.06
N THR A 181 16.32 -1.60 -20.99
CA THR A 181 15.49 -0.77 -21.88
C THR A 181 15.74 0.70 -21.58
N SER A 182 16.24 1.42 -22.57
CA SER A 182 16.19 2.88 -22.59
C SER A 182 14.74 3.31 -22.81
N PHE A 183 13.90 3.16 -21.77
CA PHE A 183 12.63 3.86 -21.76
C PHE A 183 12.95 5.35 -21.80
N HIS A 184 12.34 6.05 -22.77
CA HIS A 184 12.52 7.48 -22.95
C HIS A 184 12.41 8.19 -21.59
N GLU A 185 13.32 9.14 -21.33
CA GLU A 185 13.25 10.10 -20.21
C GLU A 185 12.02 11.03 -20.34
N SER A 186 10.86 10.51 -20.70
CA SER A 186 9.59 11.20 -20.54
C SER A 186 9.30 11.22 -19.05
N GLN A 187 9.54 12.38 -18.42
CA GLN A 187 8.90 13.04 -17.28
C GLN A 187 7.81 12.31 -16.43
N THR A 188 7.77 10.99 -16.35
CA THR A 188 6.81 10.24 -15.53
C THR A 188 7.24 10.40 -14.09
N LYS A 189 6.56 11.33 -13.40
CA LYS A 189 6.64 11.42 -11.96
C LYS A 189 5.77 10.30 -11.41
N GLY A 190 6.29 9.58 -10.43
CA GLY A 190 5.50 8.66 -9.62
C GLY A 190 4.36 9.37 -8.88
N CYS A 191 3.68 8.65 -7.99
CA CYS A 191 2.47 9.13 -7.33
C CYS A 191 2.70 10.46 -6.57
N TYR A 192 1.68 11.31 -6.53
CA TYR A 192 1.69 12.64 -5.90
C TYR A 192 1.34 12.58 -4.41
N TYR A 193 2.10 11.79 -3.66
CA TYR A 193 1.92 11.64 -2.21
C TYR A 193 2.14 12.94 -1.43
N THR A 194 1.45 13.06 -0.30
CA THR A 194 1.67 14.14 0.66
C THR A 194 3.04 13.97 1.32
N THR A 195 3.85 15.03 1.32
CA THR A 195 5.17 15.02 1.96
C THR A 195 5.04 15.00 3.48
N ILE A 196 5.49 13.91 4.11
CA ILE A 196 5.53 13.77 5.57
C ILE A 196 6.96 14.03 6.07
N PRO A 197 7.20 15.08 6.86
CA PRO A 197 8.52 15.36 7.38
C PRO A 197 8.90 14.32 8.46
N ARG A 198 10.02 13.63 8.27
CA ARG A 198 10.56 12.69 9.28
C ARG A 198 10.85 13.38 10.61
N VAL A 199 11.45 14.57 10.54
CA VAL A 199 11.80 15.41 11.71
C VAL A 199 11.16 16.77 11.53
N VAL A 200 10.44 17.22 12.55
CA VAL A 200 9.88 18.58 12.61
C VAL A 200 11.03 19.54 12.88
N LYS A 201 11.28 20.46 11.94
CA LYS A 201 12.30 21.49 12.04
C LYS A 201 11.63 22.87 11.99
N CYS A 202 11.54 23.53 13.14
CA CYS A 202 10.96 24.87 13.26
C CYS A 202 12.05 25.87 13.68
N LYS A 203 12.20 26.95 12.92
CA LYS A 203 13.12 28.04 13.27
C LYS A 203 12.45 28.94 14.32
N GLY A 204 13.20 29.33 15.35
CA GLY A 204 12.74 30.27 16.38
C GLY A 204 11.94 29.64 17.54
N VAL A 205 11.88 28.32 17.60
CA VAL A 205 11.29 27.55 18.71
C VAL A 205 12.43 27.12 19.66
N SER A 206 12.15 27.01 20.97
CA SER A 206 13.16 26.55 21.93
C SER A 206 13.55 25.09 21.66
N VAL A 207 14.73 24.66 22.13
CA VAL A 207 15.19 23.27 21.95
C VAL A 207 14.22 22.29 22.63
N GLN A 208 13.72 22.65 23.82
CA GLN A 208 12.77 21.84 24.58
C GLN A 208 11.45 21.66 23.82
N GLU A 209 10.89 22.74 23.28
CA GLU A 209 9.68 22.67 22.45
C GLU A 209 9.93 21.88 21.16
N LEU A 210 11.09 22.03 20.52
CA LEU A 210 11.43 21.27 19.32
C LEU A 210 11.55 19.76 19.60
N THR A 211 12.12 19.39 20.75
CA THR A 211 12.15 17.99 21.22
C THR A 211 10.74 17.50 21.47
N SER A 212 9.91 18.26 22.17
CA SER A 212 8.51 17.90 22.44
C SER A 212 7.72 17.63 21.15
N LEU A 213 7.89 18.46 20.11
CA LEU A 213 7.25 18.29 18.80
C LEU A 213 7.70 17.04 18.05
N ASN A 214 8.88 16.51 18.38
CA ASN A 214 9.41 15.32 17.76
C ASN A 214 9.12 14.04 18.56
N LEU A 215 8.85 14.16 19.86
CA LEU A 215 8.38 13.06 20.71
C LEU A 215 6.89 12.78 20.50
N ASP A 216 6.06 13.81 20.34
CA ASP A 216 4.64 13.67 20.00
C ASP A 216 4.32 14.31 18.64
N LYS A 217 3.94 13.47 17.67
CA LYS A 217 3.60 13.90 16.31
C LYS A 217 2.19 14.46 16.18
N THR A 218 1.41 14.58 17.26
CA THR A 218 0.03 15.10 17.24
C THR A 218 -0.08 16.45 16.53
N GLN A 219 0.81 17.41 16.81
CA GLN A 219 0.77 18.72 16.14
C GLN A 219 1.12 18.65 14.65
N LEU A 220 2.03 17.74 14.26
CA LEU A 220 2.35 17.51 12.86
C LEU A 220 1.13 16.93 12.13
N LEU A 221 0.45 15.95 12.74
CA LEU A 221 -0.79 15.38 12.21
C LEU A 221 -1.86 16.46 11.99
N GLU A 222 -2.10 17.33 12.98
CA GLU A 222 -3.08 18.42 12.86
C GLU A 222 -2.72 19.39 11.72
N THR A 223 -1.43 19.71 11.57
CA THR A 223 -0.94 20.58 10.50
C THR A 223 -1.18 19.97 9.12
N LEU A 224 -0.85 18.68 8.95
CA LEU A 224 -1.06 17.95 7.69
C LEU A 224 -2.55 17.83 7.38
N LEU A 225 -3.38 17.50 8.37
CA LEU A 225 -4.83 17.42 8.20
C LEU A 225 -5.40 18.75 7.69
N ALA A 226 -5.02 19.87 8.30
CA ALA A 226 -5.51 21.19 7.91
C ALA A 226 -5.01 21.61 6.52
N LYS A 227 -3.72 21.39 6.23
CA LYS A 227 -3.06 21.92 5.02
C LYS A 227 -3.27 21.05 3.79
N ASP A 228 -3.08 19.74 3.92
CA ASP A 228 -2.95 18.83 2.77
C ASP A 228 -4.20 17.95 2.59
N TYR A 229 -4.99 17.73 3.66
CA TYR A 229 -6.20 16.89 3.63
C TYR A 229 -7.52 17.66 3.78
N GLY A 230 -7.49 18.99 3.88
CA GLY A 230 -8.69 19.82 4.01
C GLY A 230 -9.53 19.51 5.26
N GLY A 231 -8.88 19.04 6.33
CA GLY A 231 -9.51 18.60 7.57
C GLY A 231 -10.13 17.19 7.52
N SER A 232 -10.06 16.50 6.39
CA SER A 232 -10.67 15.17 6.22
C SER A 232 -9.74 14.04 6.70
N GLU A 233 -10.08 13.47 7.85
CA GLU A 233 -9.45 12.26 8.38
C GLU A 233 -9.56 11.07 7.40
N ASN A 234 -10.70 10.95 6.71
CA ASN A 234 -10.90 9.89 5.73
C ASN A 234 -9.96 10.04 4.52
N SER A 235 -9.57 11.28 4.18
CA SER A 235 -8.63 11.51 3.06
C SER A 235 -7.21 11.07 3.40
N LEU A 236 -6.79 11.25 4.66
CA LEU A 236 -5.53 10.71 5.18
C LEU A 236 -5.53 9.18 5.14
N LEU A 237 -6.60 8.54 5.63
CA LEU A 237 -6.75 7.08 5.58
C LEU A 237 -6.85 6.55 4.15
N GLY A 238 -7.44 7.31 3.23
CA GLY A 238 -7.49 6.98 1.81
C GLY A 238 -6.11 6.94 1.17
N GLU A 239 -5.22 7.87 1.53
CA GLU A 239 -3.84 7.85 1.07
C GLU A 239 -3.02 6.70 1.68
N LEU A 240 -3.27 6.38 2.96
CA LEU A 240 -2.67 5.21 3.62
C LEU A 240 -3.08 3.90 2.92
N GLN A 241 -4.35 3.74 2.55
CA GLN A 241 -4.82 2.57 1.82
C GLN A 241 -4.34 2.54 0.36
N PHE A 242 -4.36 3.69 -0.33
CA PHE A 242 -3.84 3.79 -1.68
C PHE A 242 -2.36 3.36 -1.74
N SER A 243 -1.52 3.89 -0.85
CA SER A 243 -0.09 3.57 -0.81
C SER A 243 0.14 2.10 -0.45
N PHE A 244 -0.64 1.52 0.46
CA PHE A 244 -0.57 0.08 0.74
C PHE A 244 -0.89 -0.78 -0.48
N VAL A 245 -1.98 -0.48 -1.20
CA VAL A 245 -2.40 -1.23 -2.39
C VAL A 245 -1.37 -1.07 -3.53
N ALA A 246 -0.94 0.15 -3.81
CA ALA A 246 0.07 0.44 -4.82
C ALA A 246 1.41 -0.24 -4.51
N PHE A 247 1.77 -0.34 -3.23
CA PHE A 247 2.93 -1.11 -2.80
C PHE A 247 2.73 -2.61 -3.00
N LEU A 248 1.67 -3.18 -2.42
CA LEU A 248 1.52 -4.63 -2.33
C LEU A 248 1.17 -5.28 -3.67
N MET A 249 0.32 -4.64 -4.46
CA MET A 249 -0.13 -5.17 -5.75
C MET A 249 0.67 -4.55 -6.90
N GLY A 250 0.99 -3.27 -6.81
CA GLY A 250 1.73 -2.54 -7.86
C GLY A 250 3.25 -2.60 -7.72
N GLN A 251 3.78 -3.24 -6.66
CA GLN A 251 5.21 -3.33 -6.38
C GLN A 251 5.93 -1.96 -6.36
N SER A 252 5.19 -0.92 -5.97
CA SER A 252 5.70 0.46 -5.92
C SER A 252 6.53 0.69 -4.66
N LEU A 253 7.83 0.95 -4.83
CA LEU A 253 8.73 1.26 -3.72
C LEU A 253 8.43 2.66 -3.16
N GLN A 254 8.09 3.64 -4.00
CA GLN A 254 7.63 4.95 -3.55
C GLN A 254 6.38 4.82 -2.65
N ALA A 255 5.45 3.93 -3.01
CA ALA A 255 4.25 3.68 -2.21
C ALA A 255 4.58 3.04 -0.86
N PHE A 256 5.55 2.12 -0.80
CA PHE A 256 6.05 1.58 0.47
C PHE A 256 6.53 2.68 1.41
N PHE A 257 7.38 3.58 0.93
CA PHE A 257 7.92 4.66 1.76
C PHE A 257 6.83 5.61 2.25
N GLN A 258 5.81 5.86 1.42
CA GLN A 258 4.68 6.67 1.87
C GLN A 258 3.86 5.96 2.94
N TRP A 259 3.55 4.67 2.72
CA TRP A 259 2.84 3.85 3.70
C TRP A 259 3.59 3.84 5.04
N LYS A 260 4.91 3.57 5.02
CA LYS A 260 5.79 3.63 6.21
C LYS A 260 5.70 5.00 6.88
N SER A 261 5.80 6.09 6.13
CA SER A 261 5.77 7.45 6.69
C SER A 261 4.42 7.79 7.36
N LEU A 262 3.30 7.36 6.78
CA LEU A 262 1.96 7.54 7.36
C LEU A 262 1.75 6.70 8.61
N VAL A 263 2.21 5.44 8.59
CA VAL A 263 2.17 4.53 9.74
C VAL A 263 3.00 5.11 10.90
N SER A 264 4.24 5.53 10.64
CA SER A 264 5.11 6.15 11.65
C SER A 264 4.54 7.46 12.19
N LEU A 265 3.92 8.29 11.34
CA LEU A 265 3.26 9.53 11.77
C LEU A 265 2.15 9.23 12.78
N LEU A 266 1.25 8.30 12.46
CA LEU A 266 0.10 8.01 13.29
C LEU A 266 0.50 7.31 14.59
N PHE A 267 1.37 6.30 14.54
CA PHE A 267 1.86 5.65 15.76
C PHE A 267 2.76 6.55 16.62
N GLY A 268 3.37 7.59 16.04
CA GLY A 268 4.12 8.60 16.79
C GLY A 268 3.27 9.68 17.47
N CYS A 269 1.93 9.62 17.41
CA CYS A 269 1.06 10.55 18.13
C CYS A 269 0.68 9.98 19.50
N THR A 270 0.97 10.71 20.58
CA THR A 270 0.65 10.27 21.95
C THR A 270 -0.65 10.87 22.49
N GLU A 271 -0.96 12.11 22.15
CA GLU A 271 -2.16 12.81 22.65
C GLU A 271 -3.39 12.60 21.75
N ALA A 272 -3.19 12.59 20.42
CA ALA A 272 -4.26 12.45 19.44
C ALA A 272 -5.19 11.23 19.65
N PRO A 273 -4.69 10.02 20.01
CA PRO A 273 -5.55 8.85 20.22
C PRO A 273 -6.56 9.01 21.36
N PHE A 274 -6.23 9.77 22.40
CA PHE A 274 -7.06 9.87 23.62
C PHE A 274 -7.84 11.18 23.74
N HIS A 275 -7.47 12.20 22.97
CA HIS A 275 -8.04 13.54 23.15
C HIS A 275 -8.66 14.10 21.86
N THR A 276 -7.84 14.40 20.85
CA THR A 276 -8.29 15.18 19.70
C THR A 276 -8.86 14.34 18.56
N ARG A 277 -8.44 13.07 18.43
CA ARG A 277 -8.62 12.25 17.22
C ARG A 277 -8.93 10.76 17.49
N THR A 278 -9.55 10.42 18.61
CA THR A 278 -9.87 9.02 18.98
C THR A 278 -10.58 8.22 17.87
N GLN A 279 -11.49 8.85 17.14
CA GLN A 279 -12.22 8.20 16.03
C GLN A 279 -11.34 7.93 14.81
N LEU A 280 -10.41 8.83 14.47
CA LEU A 280 -9.39 8.58 13.45
C LEU A 280 -8.53 7.38 13.85
N PHE A 281 -8.04 7.34 15.09
CA PHE A 281 -7.20 6.25 15.58
C PHE A 281 -7.94 4.91 15.59
N THR A 282 -9.21 4.91 15.98
CA THR A 282 -10.05 3.70 15.91
C THR A 282 -10.18 3.17 14.48
N LYS A 283 -10.34 4.05 13.48
CA LYS A 283 -10.36 3.66 12.07
C LYS A 283 -8.97 3.23 11.57
N PHE A 284 -7.93 3.94 11.96
CA PHE A 284 -6.53 3.63 11.60
C PHE A 284 -6.13 2.23 12.07
N ILE A 285 -6.39 1.90 13.33
CA ILE A 285 -6.09 0.56 13.87
C ILE A 285 -6.86 -0.53 13.11
N LYS A 286 -8.11 -0.28 12.70
CA LYS A 286 -8.85 -1.21 11.82
C LYS A 286 -8.18 -1.36 10.45
N VAL A 287 -7.73 -0.26 9.85
CA VAL A 287 -7.04 -0.28 8.55
C VAL A 287 -5.75 -1.11 8.64
N ILE A 288 -4.87 -0.80 9.61
CA ILE A 288 -3.61 -1.54 9.80
C ILE A 288 -3.87 -3.01 10.14
N TYR A 289 -4.84 -3.30 11.00
CA TYR A 289 -5.25 -4.66 11.31
C TYR A 289 -5.57 -5.45 10.03
N TYR A 290 -6.40 -4.92 9.13
CA TYR A 290 -6.77 -5.63 7.92
C TYR A 290 -5.65 -5.69 6.88
N GLN A 291 -4.82 -4.65 6.76
CA GLN A 291 -3.64 -4.65 5.91
C GLN A 291 -2.64 -5.74 6.32
N LEU A 292 -2.29 -5.81 7.60
CA LEU A 292 -1.36 -6.81 8.11
C LEU A 292 -2.00 -8.19 8.13
N LYS A 293 -3.29 -8.31 8.49
CA LYS A 293 -4.01 -9.60 8.39
C LYS A 293 -3.98 -10.15 6.96
N TYR A 294 -4.05 -9.29 5.94
CA TYR A 294 -3.93 -9.73 4.56
C TYR A 294 -2.49 -10.14 4.23
N GLY A 295 -1.51 -9.29 4.54
CA GLY A 295 -0.09 -9.56 4.26
C GLY A 295 0.49 -10.78 4.97
N LEU A 296 -0.08 -11.18 6.12
CA LEU A 296 0.36 -12.31 6.95
C LEU A 296 -0.25 -13.67 6.56
N GLN A 297 -1.20 -13.72 5.63
CA GLN A 297 -1.84 -14.98 5.21
C GLN A 297 -0.86 -15.83 4.38
N LYS A 298 -0.16 -16.76 5.04
CA LYS A 298 0.85 -17.65 4.44
C LYS A 298 0.26 -18.61 3.38
N ASP A 299 -0.99 -19.06 3.53
CA ASP A 299 -1.60 -20.10 2.69
C ASP A 299 -2.00 -19.67 1.25
N ARG A 300 -1.89 -18.37 0.91
CA ARG A 300 -2.22 -17.88 -0.45
C ARG A 300 -0.99 -17.67 -1.34
N MET A 301 0.21 -17.87 -0.79
CA MET A 301 1.48 -17.50 -1.42
C MET A 301 2.11 -18.62 -2.26
N ASP A 302 1.55 -19.84 -2.25
CA ASP A 302 2.12 -20.99 -2.97
C ASP A 302 1.93 -20.96 -4.50
N GLU A 303 1.08 -20.07 -5.05
CA GLU A 303 0.75 -20.09 -6.50
C GLU A 303 1.04 -18.79 -7.28
N THR A 304 1.31 -17.64 -6.64
CA THR A 304 1.41 -16.36 -7.37
C THR A 304 2.45 -15.38 -6.78
N GLY A 305 3.66 -15.39 -7.33
CA GLY A 305 4.64 -14.30 -7.24
C GLY A 305 5.59 -14.32 -6.02
N PRO A 306 6.72 -13.56 -6.08
CA PRO A 306 7.71 -13.52 -5.00
C PRO A 306 7.11 -12.93 -3.72
N SER A 307 7.54 -13.47 -2.58
CA SER A 307 7.10 -13.06 -1.24
C SER A 307 7.46 -11.59 -0.95
N LEU A 308 6.46 -10.71 -1.03
CA LEU A 308 6.66 -9.29 -0.68
C LEU A 308 6.82 -9.08 0.83
N PHE A 309 6.24 -9.96 1.65
CA PHE A 309 6.48 -10.03 3.10
C PHE A 309 7.29 -11.30 3.39
N ASP A 310 8.59 -11.25 3.17
CA ASP A 310 9.50 -12.28 3.70
C ASP A 310 9.59 -12.16 5.23
N ASP A 311 9.97 -13.25 5.91
CA ASP A 311 10.11 -13.33 7.38
C ASP A 311 11.06 -12.23 7.92
N SER A 312 11.97 -11.71 7.09
CA SER A 312 12.84 -10.57 7.39
C SER A 312 12.08 -9.26 7.69
N TRP A 313 10.98 -8.99 6.99
CA TRP A 313 10.18 -7.76 7.20
C TRP A 313 9.38 -7.81 8.51
N LEU A 314 9.06 -9.02 8.96
CA LEU A 314 8.25 -9.27 10.15
C LEU A 314 9.10 -9.73 11.33
N SER A 315 10.42 -9.53 11.24
CA SER A 315 11.35 -9.75 12.34
C SER A 315 11.10 -8.78 13.49
N ALA A 316 11.48 -9.17 14.71
CA ALA A 316 11.36 -8.33 15.90
C ALA A 316 12.22 -7.05 15.82
N ASP A 317 13.22 -7.03 14.93
CA ASP A 317 14.07 -5.88 14.61
C ASP A 317 13.45 -4.95 13.56
N SER A 318 12.17 -5.17 13.19
CA SER A 318 11.47 -4.29 12.26
C SER A 318 10.99 -3.00 12.94
N PHE A 319 11.04 -1.89 12.21
CA PHE A 319 10.48 -0.60 12.67
C PHE A 319 9.00 -0.72 13.12
N LEU A 320 8.26 -1.69 12.58
CA LEU A 320 6.87 -1.96 12.94
C LEU A 320 6.76 -2.52 14.37
N HIS A 321 7.67 -3.40 14.79
CA HIS A 321 7.68 -3.95 16.13
C HIS A 321 7.80 -2.83 17.19
N HIS A 322 8.75 -1.92 17.00
CA HIS A 322 8.95 -0.77 17.90
C HIS A 322 7.71 0.13 17.96
N LEU A 323 7.18 0.56 16.80
CA LEU A 323 5.98 1.40 16.75
C LEU A 323 4.78 0.76 17.45
N PHE A 324 4.58 -0.55 17.28
CA PHE A 324 3.45 -1.25 17.88
C PHE A 324 3.66 -1.49 19.37
N LYS A 325 4.87 -1.85 19.81
CA LYS A 325 5.24 -1.98 21.23
C LYS A 325 4.95 -0.69 21.99
N ASP A 326 5.41 0.43 21.45
CA ASP A 326 5.23 1.75 22.07
C ASP A 326 3.75 2.14 22.13
N PHE A 327 3.01 1.94 21.03
CA PHE A 327 1.59 2.25 21.00
C PHE A 327 0.75 1.35 21.92
N PHE A 328 1.07 0.05 22.02
CA PHE A 328 0.40 -0.85 22.96
C PHE A 328 0.67 -0.46 24.40
N SER A 329 1.90 -0.08 24.73
CA SER A 329 2.25 0.45 26.06
C SER A 329 1.50 1.74 26.35
N LEU A 330 1.47 2.68 25.39
CA LEU A 330 0.73 3.93 25.50
C LEU A 330 -0.77 3.71 25.78
N VAL A 331 -1.42 2.79 25.06
CA VAL A 331 -2.84 2.45 25.27
C VAL A 331 -3.07 1.74 26.60
N GLN A 332 -2.12 0.93 27.05
CA GLN A 332 -2.20 0.23 28.34
C GLN A 332 -2.05 1.19 29.54
N ASP A 333 -1.15 2.17 29.42
CA ASP A 333 -0.87 3.17 30.45
C ASP A 333 -1.91 4.32 30.47
N GLY A 334 -2.73 4.42 29.42
CA GLY A 334 -3.79 5.41 29.30
C GLY A 334 -4.86 5.27 30.38
N SER A 335 -5.05 6.33 31.18
CA SER A 335 -6.03 6.34 32.28
C SER A 335 -7.49 6.23 31.84
N VAL A 336 -7.82 6.79 30.67
CA VAL A 336 -9.15 6.74 30.05
C VAL A 336 -8.99 6.48 28.56
N VAL A 337 -9.38 5.29 28.13
CA VAL A 337 -9.32 4.88 26.72
C VAL A 337 -10.72 4.55 26.22
N ASP A 338 -11.05 5.04 25.04
CA ASP A 338 -12.30 4.69 24.35
C ASP A 338 -12.42 3.17 24.14
N GLY A 339 -13.62 2.63 24.36
CA GLY A 339 -13.86 1.20 24.33
C GLY A 339 -13.62 0.54 22.97
N ASP A 340 -13.94 1.24 21.88
CA ASP A 340 -13.71 0.73 20.53
C ASP A 340 -12.22 0.74 20.19
N LEU A 341 -11.51 1.83 20.52
CA LEU A 341 -10.07 1.91 20.33
C LEU A 341 -9.37 0.78 21.10
N LEU A 342 -9.70 0.60 22.38
CA LEU A 342 -9.13 -0.46 23.21
C LEU A 342 -9.43 -1.86 22.64
N SER A 343 -10.67 -2.10 22.20
CA SER A 343 -11.07 -3.39 21.63
C SER A 343 -10.30 -3.72 20.35
N TRP A 344 -10.14 -2.75 19.46
CA TRP A 344 -9.42 -2.95 18.20
C TRP A 344 -7.92 -3.05 18.39
N THR A 345 -7.34 -2.29 19.32
CA THR A 345 -5.93 -2.42 19.70
C THR A 345 -5.63 -3.81 20.25
N ARG A 346 -6.53 -4.39 21.08
CA ARG A 346 -6.38 -5.78 21.55
C ARG A 346 -6.41 -6.80 20.43
N LYS A 347 -7.39 -6.72 19.53
CA LYS A 347 -7.46 -7.58 18.33
C LYS A 347 -6.22 -7.47 17.46
N PHE A 348 -5.68 -6.25 17.37
CA PHE A 348 -4.48 -5.99 16.61
C PHE A 348 -3.24 -6.60 17.25
N LYS A 349 -3.07 -6.44 18.57
CA LYS A 349 -2.03 -7.12 19.34
C LYS A 349 -2.12 -8.65 19.17
N GLU A 350 -3.31 -9.23 19.39
CA GLU A 350 -3.55 -10.67 19.23
C GLU A 350 -3.18 -11.19 17.84
N LEU A 351 -3.49 -10.44 16.77
CA LEU A 351 -3.12 -10.82 15.40
C LEU A 351 -1.60 -10.96 15.24
N LEU A 352 -0.84 -10.01 15.78
CA LEU A 352 0.62 -10.01 15.66
C LEU A 352 1.24 -11.12 16.52
N GLU A 353 0.80 -11.26 17.77
CA GLU A 353 1.26 -12.32 18.67
C GLU A 353 0.99 -13.71 18.05
N SER A 354 -0.19 -13.93 17.45
CA SER A 354 -0.55 -15.23 16.88
C SER A 354 0.15 -15.58 15.57
N ASN A 355 0.46 -14.59 14.73
CA ASN A 355 1.05 -14.84 13.39
C ASN A 355 2.57 -14.71 13.37
N LEU A 356 3.14 -13.86 14.23
CA LEU A 356 4.56 -13.54 14.24
C LEU A 356 5.29 -14.05 15.48
N GLY A 357 4.57 -14.46 16.53
CA GLY A 357 5.17 -14.86 17.81
C GLY A 357 5.82 -13.70 18.56
N TRP A 358 5.49 -12.45 18.21
CA TRP A 358 5.98 -11.27 18.92
C TRP A 358 5.46 -11.24 20.36
N GLU A 359 6.27 -10.77 21.30
CA GLU A 359 5.88 -10.65 22.70
C GLU A 359 5.93 -9.18 23.13
N PHE A 360 4.76 -8.62 23.43
CA PHE A 360 4.62 -7.22 23.86
C PHE A 360 4.38 -7.09 25.37
N GLN A 361 4.92 -8.00 26.19
CA GLN A 361 4.82 -7.91 27.65
C GLN A 361 5.85 -6.94 28.20
N GLN A 362 5.46 -6.10 29.17
CA GLN A 362 6.42 -5.38 30.00
C GLN A 362 7.06 -6.39 30.97
N SER A 363 8.37 -6.61 30.84
CA SER A 363 9.16 -7.09 31.96
C SER A 363 9.02 -6.07 33.08
N SER A 364 8.66 -6.56 34.27
CA SER A 364 8.42 -5.76 35.46
C SER A 364 9.54 -4.75 35.72
N VAL A 365 9.13 -3.51 36.02
CA VAL A 365 9.93 -2.40 36.54
C VAL A 365 11.01 -2.86 37.53
N VAL A 366 12.24 -3.02 37.05
CA VAL A 366 13.46 -2.93 37.86
C VAL A 366 14.54 -2.28 37.00
N ASP A 367 15.05 -1.14 37.47
CA ASP A 367 16.20 -0.37 36.96
C ASP A 367 16.04 0.38 35.63
N GLY A 368 15.24 1.45 35.66
CA GLY A 368 15.69 2.85 35.61
C GLY A 368 16.71 3.37 34.57
N ILE A 369 17.25 2.56 33.67
CA ILE A 369 18.18 3.00 32.62
C ILE A 369 17.95 2.13 31.36
N TYR A 370 17.20 2.65 30.40
CA TYR A 370 17.10 2.04 29.07
C TYR A 370 18.34 2.41 28.25
N PHE A 371 19.30 1.49 28.16
CA PHE A 371 20.19 1.41 27.01
C PHE A 371 19.75 0.18 26.21
N GLU A 372 18.85 0.36 25.23
CA GLU A 372 18.64 -0.66 24.20
C GLU A 372 19.81 -0.53 23.21
N GLU A 373 20.63 -1.58 23.09
CA GLU A 373 21.88 -1.58 22.28
C GLU A 373 21.66 -1.38 20.77
N ASN A 374 20.41 -1.31 20.28
CA ASN A 374 20.09 -1.21 18.86
C ASN A 374 18.84 -0.35 18.58
N ASP A 375 18.79 0.88 19.11
CA ASP A 375 17.80 1.88 18.68
C ASP A 375 18.17 2.39 17.26
N GLU A 376 17.28 2.18 16.28
CA GLU A 376 17.40 2.64 14.88
C GLU A 376 17.64 4.16 14.76
N PHE A 377 17.27 4.92 15.80
CA PHE A 377 17.45 6.36 15.90
C PHE A 377 18.59 6.78 16.85
N ALA A 378 19.33 5.83 17.42
CA ALA A 378 20.52 6.15 18.20
C ALA A 378 21.56 6.86 17.32
N PRO A 379 22.21 7.92 17.81
CA PRO A 379 23.31 8.54 17.07
C PRO A 379 24.45 7.52 16.89
N VAL A 380 24.98 7.43 15.67
CA VAL A 380 26.18 6.63 15.38
C VAL A 380 27.33 7.20 16.21
N VAL A 381 27.85 6.40 17.15
CA VAL A 381 29.01 6.77 17.97
C VAL A 381 30.26 6.58 17.10
N GLU A 382 30.77 7.66 16.52
CA GLU A 382 32.13 7.66 15.98
C GLU A 382 33.13 7.64 17.15
N ILE A 383 33.75 6.49 17.39
CA ILE A 383 34.90 6.40 18.29
C ILE A 383 36.07 7.07 17.56
N LEU A 384 36.33 8.34 17.91
CA LEU A 384 37.55 9.02 17.51
C LEU A 384 38.72 8.22 18.10
N GLY A 385 39.50 7.59 17.23
CA GLY A 385 40.66 6.81 17.64
C GLY A 385 41.63 7.66 18.45
N ASP A 386 42.06 7.14 19.61
CA ASP A 386 43.10 7.74 20.43
C ASP A 386 44.36 7.96 19.58
N GLU A 387 44.64 9.21 19.21
CA GLU A 387 45.98 9.64 18.86
C GLU A 387 46.83 9.55 20.13
N ALA A 388 47.41 8.37 20.36
CA ALA A 388 48.48 8.20 21.31
C ALA A 388 49.61 9.16 20.95
N GLN A 389 49.75 10.21 21.77
CA GLN A 389 50.86 11.14 21.78
C GLN A 389 52.17 10.35 21.89
N ALA A 390 52.94 10.34 20.81
CA ALA A 390 54.37 10.07 20.90
C ALA A 390 55.05 11.32 21.47
N ILE A 391 55.64 11.17 22.66
CA ILE A 391 56.72 12.04 23.16
C ILE A 391 58.02 11.26 23.07
#